data_AF-A0A358RIL5-F1
#
_entry.id   AF-A0A358RIL5-F1
#
_cell.length_a   1.000
_cell.length_b   1.000
_cell.length_c   1.000
_cell.angle_alpha   90.00
_cell.angle_beta   90.00
_cell.angle_gamma   90.00
#
_symmetry.space_group_name_H-M   'P 1'
#
loop_
_entity.id
_entity.type
_entity.pdbx_description
1 polymer ?
#
loop_
_entity_poly.entity_id
_entity_poly.type
_entity_poly.pdbx_seq_one_letter_code
_entity_poly.pdbx_strand_id
1 'polypeptide(L)' 'MKIAPDWKDYKVIATGDGEKLEKWGNITLLRPDPQVIWHAKTPLASYKDVDAVYERSRTGGGMWKFKRNVPSEFTL' A
#
# COMPACT_ATOMS: atom_id res chain seq x y z
N MET A 1 -10.64 23.15 0.69
CA MET A 1 -9.87 21.91 0.44
C MET A 1 -8.51 22.08 1.09
N LYS A 2 -8.11 21.18 1.99
CA LYS A 2 -6.75 21.19 2.58
C LYS A 2 -5.90 20.20 1.82
N ILE A 3 -4.73 20.62 1.36
CA ILE A 3 -3.75 19.79 0.67
C ILE A 3 -2.45 19.81 1.46
N ALA A 4 -1.69 18.71 1.40
CA ALA A 4 -0.37 18.58 2.03
C ALA A 4 0.72 18.56 0.94
N PRO A 5 1.13 19.72 0.40
CA PRO A 5 2.02 19.77 -0.76
C PRO A 5 3.48 19.43 -0.42
N ASP A 6 3.87 19.57 0.86
CA ASP A 6 5.27 19.49 1.29
C ASP A 6 5.70 18.08 1.75
N TRP A 7 4.83 17.08 1.59
CA TRP A 7 5.16 15.70 1.93
C TRP A 7 6.14 15.13 0.90
N LYS A 8 7.43 15.06 1.28
CA LYS A 8 8.49 14.52 0.43
C LYS A 8 8.62 13.00 0.51
N ASP A 9 8.31 12.47 1.68
CA ASP A 9 8.50 11.05 1.99
C ASP A 9 7.23 10.21 1.78
N TYR A 10 6.12 10.81 1.38
CA TYR A 10 4.89 10.06 1.09
C TYR A 10 4.32 10.41 -0.27
N LYS A 11 3.90 9.39 -1.01
CA LYS A 11 3.05 9.56 -2.18
C LYS A 11 2.17 8.36 -2.43
N VAL A 12 0.99 8.60 -3.00
CA VAL A 12 0.16 7.56 -3.62
C VAL A 12 0.68 7.33 -5.03
N ILE A 13 1.08 6.10 -5.34
CA ILE A 13 1.54 5.70 -6.68
C ILE A 13 0.33 5.39 -7.57
N ALA A 14 -0.59 4.58 -7.06
CA ALA A 14 -1.76 4.12 -7.80
C ALA A 14 -2.89 3.70 -6.86
N THR A 15 -4.12 3.69 -7.39
CA THR A 15 -5.32 3.17 -6.73
C THR A 15 -6.16 2.42 -7.75
N GLY A 16 -6.84 1.38 -7.29
CA GLY A 16 -7.88 0.68 -8.06
C GLY A 16 -8.25 -0.64 -7.39
N ASP A 17 -9.41 -1.18 -7.75
CA ASP A 17 -9.93 -2.47 -7.29
C ASP A 17 -9.93 -2.63 -5.76
N GLY A 18 -10.27 -1.57 -5.04
CA GLY A 18 -10.29 -1.56 -3.57
C GLY A 18 -8.91 -1.51 -2.92
N GLU A 19 -7.86 -1.20 -3.68
CA GLU A 19 -6.48 -1.14 -3.19
C GLU A 19 -5.84 0.24 -3.42
N LYS A 20 -4.89 0.58 -2.53
CA LYS A 20 -4.03 1.76 -2.63
C LYS A 20 -2.57 1.34 -2.52
N LEU A 21 -1.78 1.74 -3.52
CA LEU A 21 -0.33 1.55 -3.58
C LEU A 21 0.37 2.84 -3.17
N GLU A 22 1.13 2.79 -2.08
CA GLU A 22 1.73 3.96 -1.43
C GLU A 22 3.24 3.78 -1.31
N LYS A 23 3.98 4.90 -1.43
CA LYS A 23 5.41 4.95 -1.11
C LYS A 23 5.61 5.78 0.15
N TRP A 24 6.29 5.21 1.13
CA TRP A 24 6.70 5.81 2.40
C TRP A 24 8.24 5.74 2.48
N GLY A 25 8.90 6.86 2.19
CA GLY A 25 10.35 6.95 2.04
C GLY A 25 10.84 5.97 0.98
N ASN A 26 11.53 4.92 1.42
CA ASN A 26 12.08 3.87 0.56
C ASN A 26 11.20 2.62 0.45
N ILE A 27 10.06 2.58 1.13
CA ILE A 27 9.20 1.39 1.24
C ILE A 27 7.91 1.62 0.48
N THR A 28 7.48 0.62 -0.28
CA THR A 28 6.23 0.61 -1.01
C THR A 28 5.26 -0.39 -0.40
N LEU A 29 4.07 0.09 -0.04
CA LEU A 29 3.04 -0.68 0.64
C LEU A 29 1.80 -0.78 -0.23
N LEU A 30 1.19 -1.96 -0.28
CA LEU A 30 -0.13 -2.17 -0.85
C LEU A 30 -1.13 -2.41 0.28
N ARG A 31 -2.16 -1.57 0.36
CA ARG A 31 -3.19 -1.66 1.41
C ARG A 31 -4.60 -1.67 0.82
N PRO A 32 -5.55 -2.36 1.47
CA PRO A 32 -6.96 -2.23 1.16
C PRO A 32 -7.43 -0.80 1.47
N ASP A 33 -8.11 -0.19 0.50
CA ASP A 33 -8.79 1.09 0.65
C ASP A 33 -10.24 0.96 0.15
N PRO A 34 -11.23 0.82 1.06
CA PRO A 34 -12.61 0.58 0.66
C PRO A 34 -13.25 1.77 -0.06
N GLN A 35 -12.63 2.95 -0.06
CA GLN A 35 -13.12 4.12 -0.80
C GLN A 35 -12.67 4.13 -2.27
N VAL A 36 -11.72 3.27 -2.64
CA VAL A 36 -11.26 3.09 -4.01
C VAL A 36 -12.22 2.16 -4.75
N ILE A 37 -13.24 2.75 -5.37
CA ILE A 37 -14.33 2.02 -6.04
C ILE A 37 -14.16 1.88 -7.56
N TRP A 38 -13.06 2.39 -8.12
CA TRP A 38 -12.75 2.31 -9.55
C TRP A 38 -11.77 1.18 -9.85
N HIS A 39 -11.75 0.72 -11.10
CA HIS A 39 -10.86 -0.34 -11.54
C HIS A 39 -9.41 0.11 -11.69
N ALA A 40 -8.46 -0.75 -11.33
CA ALA A 40 -7.07 -0.53 -11.67
C ALA A 40 -6.85 -0.83 -13.15
N LYS A 41 -5.94 -0.09 -13.80
CA LYS A 41 -5.53 -0.41 -15.18
C LYS A 41 -4.78 -1.74 -15.27
N THR A 42 -4.10 -2.11 -14.20
CA THR A 42 -3.33 -3.35 -14.03
C THR A 42 -3.39 -3.76 -12.57
N PRO A 43 -3.29 -5.06 -12.24
CA PRO A 43 -3.27 -5.51 -10.85
C PRO A 43 -2.16 -4.80 -10.04
N LEU A 44 -2.51 -4.07 -8.98
CA LEU A 44 -1.53 -3.30 -8.22
C LEU A 44 -0.51 -4.20 -7.50
N ALA A 45 -0.94 -5.41 -7.12
CA ALA A 45 -0.06 -6.43 -6.55
C ALA A 45 1.07 -6.90 -7.48
N SER A 46 0.97 -6.72 -8.80
CA SER A 46 2.04 -7.05 -9.76
C SER A 46 3.08 -5.95 -9.91
N TYR A 47 2.92 -4.83 -9.20
CA TYR A 47 3.90 -3.75 -9.23
C TYR A 47 5.24 -4.24 -8.65
N LYS A 48 6.31 -4.08 -9.44
CA LYS A 48 7.62 -4.71 -9.17
C LYS A 48 8.20 -4.34 -7.80
N ASP A 49 7.91 -3.13 -7.34
CA ASP A 49 8.53 -2.56 -6.14
C ASP A 49 7.66 -2.62 -4.88
N VAL A 50 6.61 -3.45 -4.85
CA VAL A 50 5.85 -3.68 -3.62
C VAL A 50 6.72 -4.41 -2.61
N ASP A 51 6.99 -3.76 -1.47
CA ASP A 51 7.79 -4.32 -0.39
C ASP A 51 6.91 -5.10 0.60
N ALA A 52 5.69 -4.61 0.88
CA ALA A 52 4.73 -5.32 1.74
C ALA A 52 3.27 -5.14 1.29
N VAL A 53 2.46 -6.18 1.54
CA VAL A 53 1.01 -6.18 1.28
C VAL A 53 0.27 -6.43 2.60
N TYR A 54 -0.72 -5.60 2.91
CA TYR A 54 -1.57 -5.84 4.08
C TYR A 54 -2.76 -6.73 3.70
N GLU A 55 -2.78 -7.95 4.24
CA GLU A 55 -3.89 -8.87 4.05
C GLU A 55 -4.86 -8.81 5.23
N ARG A 56 -6.11 -8.41 4.95
CA ARG A 56 -7.19 -8.39 5.93
C ARG A 56 -7.59 -9.83 6.30
N SER A 57 -7.71 -10.10 7.59
CA SER A 57 -8.31 -11.35 8.06
C SER A 57 -9.83 -11.25 8.02
N ARG A 58 -10.49 -12.37 7.68
CA ARG A 58 -11.96 -12.50 7.73
C ARG A 58 -12.52 -12.43 9.15
N THR A 59 -11.70 -12.69 10.17
CA THR A 59 -12.09 -12.64 11.59
C THR A 59 -11.79 -11.28 12.24
N GLY A 60 -11.34 -10.30 11.47
CA GLY A 60 -10.91 -8.99 11.97
C GLY A 60 -9.39 -8.87 12.06
N GLY A 61 -8.89 -7.64 11.94
CA GLY A 61 -7.46 -7.37 11.81
C GLY A 61 -6.88 -7.76 10.45
N GLY A 62 -5.61 -8.16 10.45
CA GLY A 62 -4.86 -8.50 9.25
C GLY A 62 -3.38 -8.57 9.55
N MET A 63 -2.59 -8.98 8.56
CA MET A 63 -1.16 -9.12 8.69
C MET A 63 -0.42 -8.56 7.48
N TRP A 64 0.81 -8.11 7.70
CA TRP A 64 1.71 -7.74 6.63
C TRP A 64 2.38 -8.99 6.05
N LYS A 65 2.29 -9.14 4.72
CA LYS A 65 3.11 -10.06 3.95
C LYS A 65 4.22 -9.29 3.26
N PHE A 66 5.46 -9.56 3.66
CA PHE A 66 6.65 -8.93 3.09
C PHE A 66 7.11 -9.72 1.86
N LYS A 67 7.25 -9.05 0.71
CA LYS A 67 7.71 -9.66 -0.55
C LYS A 67 9.23 -9.59 -0.71
N ARG A 68 9.89 -8.71 0.05
CA ARG A 68 11.34 -8.49 0.08
C ARG A 68 11.81 -8.53 1.54
N ASN A 69 13.12 -8.59 1.78
CA ASN A 69 13.68 -8.35 3.12
C ASN A 69 13.39 -6.90 3.51
N VAL A 70 12.26 -6.68 4.18
CA VAL A 70 11.84 -5.38 4.69
C VAL A 70 12.52 -5.17 6.05
N PRO A 71 13.02 -3.96 6.35
CA PRO A 71 13.66 -3.67 7.63
C PRO A 71 12.78 -4.05 8.82
N SER A 72 13.40 -4.51 9.90
CA SER A 72 12.72 -5.04 11.11
C SER A 72 11.76 -4.05 11.78
N GLU A 73 11.92 -2.75 11.51
CA GLU A 73 11.05 -1.68 12.02
C GLU A 73 9.61 -1.76 11.52
N PHE A 74 9.35 -2.56 10.46
CA PHE A 74 8.02 -2.79 9.91
C PHE A 74 7.44 -4.16 10.29
N THR A 75 8.16 -4.99 11.06
CA THR A 75 7.83 -6.41 11.31
C THR A 75 7.27 -6.69 12.72
N LEU A 76 6.84 -5.66 13.45
CA LEU A 76 6.30 -5.79 14.83
C LEU A 76 4.83 -6.20 14.87
#